data_AF-A0A962UX18-F1
#
_entry.id   AF-A0A962UX18-F1
#
_cell.length_a   1.000
_cell.length_b   1.000
_cell.length_c   1.000
_cell.angle_alpha   90.00
_cell.angle_beta   90.00
_cell.angle_gamma   90.00
#
_symmetry.space_group_name_H-M   'P 1'
#
loop_
_entity.id
_entity.type
_entity.pdbx_description
1 polymer ?
#
loop_
_entity_poly.entity_id
_entity_poly.type
_entity_poly.pdbx_seq_one_letter_code
_entity_poly.pdbx_strand_id
1 'polypeptide(L)'
;DVGPTVLVTHDTLGDSANTNARYQAMAEELMDRIWDTRDVITNRYLTPAEAAAIAEAHDGQNKPLIIADYADNPGAGTYGDATNLLKAMLDAGLENAAFGALRDAEAAAELVAAGTGATVSLKIGGKVDPRFGGPPLEVSGEVIHTGDGHYICDGPMWAGLEKSFGPSAVLRVGGVDILIVSNLLQITDLQQFLSNNIDPRQKKTVALKSMQHFRAAFEPIASKVIVCDCGALAPPDRRSLPFQKVRRPLYPLDPAVQADGSLPTAPAKDA
;
A
#
# COMPACT_ATOMS: atom_id res chain seq x y z
N ASP A 1 -3.68 2.63 25.39
CA ASP A 1 -2.48 3.28 24.83
C ASP A 1 -2.32 2.99 23.35
N VAL A 2 -1.59 3.84 22.62
CA VAL A 2 -1.29 3.67 21.18
C VAL A 2 0.21 3.79 21.01
N GLY A 3 0.84 2.74 20.47
CA GLY A 3 2.27 2.66 20.26
C GLY A 3 2.72 1.21 20.12
N PRO A 4 4.02 0.98 19.84
CA PRO A 4 4.62 -0.34 19.96
C PRO A 4 4.45 -0.89 21.37
N THR A 5 4.20 -2.20 21.49
CA THR A 5 4.04 -2.89 22.77
C THR A 5 4.94 -4.12 22.78
N VAL A 6 5.67 -4.31 23.88
CA VAL A 6 6.43 -5.53 24.14
C VAL A 6 5.68 -6.37 25.17
N LEU A 7 5.42 -7.63 24.83
CA LEU A 7 4.83 -8.63 25.73
C LEU A 7 5.81 -9.79 25.88
N VAL A 8 6.19 -10.10 27.12
CA VAL A 8 7.03 -11.24 27.45
C VAL A 8 6.19 -12.26 28.21
N THR A 9 6.12 -13.49 27.68
CA THR A 9 5.46 -14.63 28.33
C THR A 9 6.52 -15.66 28.70
N HIS A 10 6.46 -16.17 29.92
CA HIS A 10 7.39 -17.19 30.41
C HIS A 10 6.66 -18.26 31.23
N ASP A 11 7.29 -19.43 31.39
CA ASP A 11 6.85 -20.45 32.33
C ASP A 11 7.26 -20.06 33.76
N THR A 12 6.44 -20.42 34.74
CA THR A 12 6.67 -20.21 36.17
C THR A 12 7.28 -21.42 36.88
N LEU A 13 7.40 -22.56 36.19
CA LEU A 13 7.96 -23.79 36.76
C LEU A 13 9.46 -23.64 37.02
N GLY A 14 9.83 -23.59 38.30
CA GLY A 14 11.23 -23.50 38.76
C GLY A 14 11.70 -22.09 39.12
N ASP A 15 10.78 -21.11 39.19
CA ASP A 15 11.14 -19.73 39.42
C ASP A 15 11.51 -19.40 40.87
N SER A 16 12.62 -18.67 41.01
CA SER A 16 12.98 -17.96 42.23
C SER A 16 12.47 -16.51 42.14
N ALA A 17 12.45 -15.77 43.24
CA ALA A 17 12.04 -14.36 43.25
C ALA A 17 12.79 -13.46 42.23
N ASN A 18 13.96 -13.88 41.73
CA ASN A 18 14.78 -13.14 40.78
C ASN A 18 14.41 -13.38 39.30
N THR A 19 13.51 -14.33 38.99
CA THR A 19 13.15 -14.64 37.60
C THR A 19 12.32 -13.50 36.97
N ASN A 20 11.46 -12.83 37.73
CA ASN A 20 10.66 -11.70 37.25
C ASN A 20 11.52 -10.52 36.77
N ALA A 21 12.64 -10.25 37.46
CA ALA A 21 13.55 -9.15 37.10
C ALA A 21 14.21 -9.39 35.74
N ARG A 22 14.55 -10.64 35.42
CA ARG A 22 15.15 -11.00 34.12
C ARG A 22 14.17 -10.73 32.96
N TYR A 23 12.92 -11.17 33.08
CA TYR A 23 11.94 -11.01 32.00
C TYR A 23 11.51 -9.55 31.82
N GLN A 24 11.45 -8.80 32.91
CA GLN A 24 11.28 -7.35 32.86
C GLN A 24 12.44 -6.68 32.11
N ALA A 25 13.69 -7.02 32.44
CA ALA A 25 14.86 -6.46 31.75
C ALA A 25 14.86 -6.78 30.24
N MET A 26 14.41 -7.97 29.85
CA MET A 26 14.24 -8.32 28.43
C MET A 26 13.17 -7.46 27.74
N ALA A 27 12.06 -7.17 28.43
CA ALA A 27 11.03 -6.30 27.89
C ALA A 27 11.54 -4.87 27.72
N GLU A 28 12.24 -4.34 28.72
CA GLU A 28 12.87 -3.01 28.71
C GLU A 28 13.91 -2.89 27.60
N GLU A 29 14.79 -3.87 27.41
CA GLU A 29 15.76 -3.88 26.32
C GLU A 29 15.08 -3.77 24.94
N LEU A 30 13.98 -4.50 24.72
CA LEU A 30 13.24 -4.42 23.46
C LEU A 30 12.51 -3.08 23.30
N MET A 31 11.95 -2.52 24.37
CA MET A 31 11.34 -1.19 24.35
C MET A 31 12.37 -0.10 24.02
N ASP A 32 13.54 -0.14 24.65
CA ASP A 32 14.65 0.78 24.40
C ASP A 32 15.12 0.69 22.95
N ARG A 33 15.28 -0.52 22.41
CA ARG A 33 15.66 -0.70 21.00
C ARG A 33 14.62 -0.14 20.03
N ILE A 34 13.33 -0.31 20.31
CA ILE A 34 12.25 0.29 19.49
C ILE A 34 12.36 1.81 19.55
N TRP A 35 12.56 2.36 20.75
CA TRP A 35 12.69 3.80 20.94
C TRP A 35 13.93 4.36 20.23
N ASP A 36 15.09 3.78 20.42
CA ASP A 36 16.37 4.24 19.86
C ASP A 36 16.41 4.16 18.33
N THR A 37 15.64 3.24 17.74
CA THR A 37 15.56 3.06 16.28
C THR A 37 14.36 3.76 15.64
N ARG A 38 13.58 4.54 16.39
CA ARG A 38 12.34 5.18 15.90
C ARG A 38 12.52 6.08 14.67
N ASP A 39 13.72 6.60 14.44
CA ASP A 39 14.07 7.49 13.32
C ASP A 39 14.73 6.75 12.13
N VAL A 40 14.92 5.44 12.25
CA VAL A 40 15.52 4.64 11.17
C VAL A 40 14.50 4.42 10.07
N ILE A 41 14.74 5.04 8.91
CA ILE A 41 13.93 4.86 7.70
C ILE A 41 14.70 3.99 6.71
N THR A 42 14.11 2.86 6.32
CA THR A 42 14.73 1.86 5.43
C THR A 42 14.27 1.94 3.98
N ASN A 43 13.18 2.67 3.70
CA ASN A 43 12.64 2.86 2.36
C ASN A 43 12.90 4.29 1.86
N ARG A 44 13.16 4.42 0.56
CA ARG A 44 13.00 5.69 -0.15
C ARG A 44 11.58 5.74 -0.71
N TYR A 45 10.84 6.78 -0.35
CA TYR A 45 9.49 7.03 -0.84
C TYR A 45 9.56 8.06 -1.97
N LEU A 46 9.19 7.64 -3.18
CA LEU A 46 9.16 8.49 -4.36
C LEU A 46 7.81 9.20 -4.48
N THR A 47 7.81 10.37 -5.10
CA THR A 47 6.57 10.99 -5.58
C THR A 47 6.00 10.24 -6.80
N PRO A 48 4.70 10.39 -7.11
CA PRO A 48 4.11 9.82 -8.33
C PRO A 48 4.84 10.21 -9.62
N ALA A 49 5.29 11.47 -9.71
CA ALA A 49 6.03 11.97 -10.87
C ALA A 49 7.42 11.32 -10.99
N GLU A 50 8.17 11.18 -9.89
CA GLU A 50 9.47 10.48 -9.91
C GLU A 50 9.32 8.99 -10.25
N ALA A 51 8.28 8.33 -9.72
CA ALA A 51 8.00 6.94 -10.03
C ALA A 51 7.64 6.73 -11.50
N ALA A 52 6.81 7.61 -12.08
CA ALA A 52 6.44 7.59 -13.49
C ALA A 52 7.66 7.86 -14.40
N ALA A 53 8.53 8.82 -14.05
CA ALA A 53 9.75 9.09 -14.81
C ALA A 53 10.72 7.90 -14.82
N ILE A 54 10.86 7.19 -13.69
CA ILE A 54 11.66 5.95 -13.63
C ILE A 54 11.03 4.86 -14.52
N ALA A 55 9.70 4.76 -14.55
CA ALA A 55 8.98 3.79 -15.35
C ALA A 55 9.07 4.07 -16.86
N GLU A 56 9.02 5.34 -17.25
CA GLU A 56 9.20 5.79 -18.64
C GLU A 56 10.59 5.38 -19.15
N ALA A 57 11.63 5.67 -18.36
CA ALA A 57 13.02 5.38 -18.67
C ALA A 57 13.42 3.90 -18.54
N HIS A 58 12.57 3.05 -17.97
CA HIS A 58 12.80 1.61 -17.91
C HIS A 58 12.77 1.00 -19.32
N ASP A 59 13.57 -0.01 -19.62
CA ASP A 59 13.64 -0.58 -20.98
C ASP A 59 12.68 -1.77 -21.21
N GLY A 60 12.13 -2.35 -20.14
CA GLY A 60 11.20 -3.47 -20.18
C GLY A 60 11.77 -4.79 -20.69
N GLN A 61 13.07 -4.92 -20.97
CA GLN A 61 13.57 -6.01 -21.83
C GLN A 61 13.70 -7.38 -21.17
N ASN A 62 13.45 -7.52 -19.87
CA ASN A 62 13.62 -8.81 -19.16
C ASN A 62 12.57 -9.09 -18.10
N LYS A 63 12.27 -8.09 -17.27
CA LYS A 63 11.41 -8.23 -16.09
C LYS A 63 10.75 -6.89 -15.77
N PRO A 64 9.48 -6.87 -15.32
CA PRO A 64 8.78 -5.65 -14.96
C PRO A 64 9.51 -4.81 -13.90
N LEU A 65 9.38 -3.49 -14.01
CA LEU A 65 9.50 -2.59 -12.87
C LEU A 65 8.24 -2.73 -12.01
N ILE A 66 8.39 -2.96 -10.71
CA ILE A 66 7.27 -2.96 -9.76
C ILE A 66 7.25 -1.65 -8.99
N ILE A 67 6.11 -0.97 -9.00
CA ILE A 67 5.86 0.26 -8.25
C ILE A 67 4.81 -0.03 -7.19
N ALA A 68 5.20 0.06 -5.92
CA ALA A 68 4.25 -0.10 -4.82
C ALA A 68 3.72 1.28 -4.38
N ASP A 69 2.42 1.52 -4.59
CA ASP A 69 1.69 2.58 -3.91
C ASP A 69 1.59 2.21 -2.43
N TYR A 70 2.46 2.85 -1.66
CA TYR A 70 2.60 2.60 -0.23
C TYR A 70 1.47 3.25 0.57
N ALA A 71 1.10 4.46 0.16
CA ALA A 71 0.19 5.31 0.91
C ALA A 71 -1.27 4.89 0.76
N ASP A 72 -1.62 4.20 -0.33
CA ASP A 72 -2.94 3.62 -0.54
C ASP A 72 -2.89 2.09 -0.52
N ASN A 73 -2.42 1.50 0.59
CA ASN A 73 -2.45 0.07 0.82
C ASN A 73 -3.71 -0.35 1.62
N PRO A 74 -4.68 -1.10 1.03
CA PRO A 74 -5.86 -1.56 1.75
C PRO A 74 -5.57 -2.37 3.01
N GLY A 75 -4.44 -3.10 3.05
CA GLY A 75 -4.01 -3.84 4.25
C GLY A 75 -3.62 -2.94 5.43
N ALA A 76 -3.39 -1.66 5.18
CA ALA A 76 -3.17 -0.63 6.19
C ALA A 76 -4.46 0.16 6.53
N GLY A 77 -5.61 -0.24 5.99
CA GLY A 77 -6.91 0.39 6.24
C GLY A 77 -7.24 1.57 5.33
N THR A 78 -6.61 1.67 4.15
CA THR A 78 -6.89 2.73 3.16
C THR A 78 -8.04 2.35 2.21
N TYR A 79 -8.47 3.30 1.38
CA TYR A 79 -9.63 3.13 0.49
C TYR A 79 -9.36 2.30 -0.76
N GLY A 80 -8.10 2.22 -1.22
CA GLY A 80 -7.73 1.49 -2.44
C GLY A 80 -8.14 2.21 -3.74
N ASP A 81 -8.69 3.42 -3.65
CA ASP A 81 -9.20 4.20 -4.77
C ASP A 81 -8.28 5.37 -5.18
N ALA A 82 -7.08 5.51 -4.61
CA ALA A 82 -6.16 6.58 -4.98
C ALA A 82 -5.75 6.51 -6.47
N THR A 83 -5.69 7.68 -7.09
CA THR A 83 -5.49 7.88 -8.53
C THR A 83 -4.20 8.63 -8.88
N ASN A 84 -3.52 9.28 -7.94
CA ASN A 84 -2.35 10.12 -8.21
C ASN A 84 -1.24 9.40 -9.00
N LEU A 85 -0.91 8.15 -8.64
CA LEU A 85 0.08 7.36 -9.39
C LEU A 85 -0.44 6.94 -10.76
N LEU A 86 -1.71 6.50 -10.86
CA LEU A 86 -2.31 6.17 -12.14
C LEU A 86 -2.30 7.38 -13.08
N LYS A 87 -2.65 8.56 -12.58
CA LYS A 87 -2.59 9.82 -13.33
C LYS A 87 -1.18 10.07 -13.86
N ALA A 88 -0.17 9.97 -12.99
CA ALA A 88 1.23 10.18 -13.41
C ALA A 88 1.69 9.18 -14.47
N MET A 89 1.26 7.91 -14.38
CA MET A 89 1.55 6.89 -15.40
C MET A 89 0.87 7.21 -16.74
N LEU A 90 -0.38 7.66 -16.72
CA LEU A 90 -1.12 8.04 -17.93
C LEU A 90 -0.54 9.31 -18.56
N ASP A 91 -0.24 10.33 -17.77
CA ASP A 91 0.37 11.58 -18.24
C ASP A 91 1.75 11.34 -18.89
N ALA A 92 2.53 10.40 -18.34
CA ALA A 92 3.83 10.00 -18.89
C ALA A 92 3.70 9.08 -20.12
N GLY A 93 2.48 8.73 -20.55
CA GLY A 93 2.27 7.88 -21.71
C GLY A 93 2.92 6.50 -21.58
N LEU A 94 2.87 5.89 -20.38
CA LEU A 94 3.50 4.59 -20.18
C LEU A 94 2.86 3.51 -21.07
N GLU A 95 3.74 2.76 -21.74
CA GLU A 95 3.37 1.65 -22.63
C GLU A 95 3.58 0.29 -21.97
N ASN A 96 2.73 -0.68 -22.33
CA ASN A 96 2.72 -2.04 -21.79
C ASN A 96 2.79 -2.07 -20.24
N ALA A 97 1.98 -1.24 -19.59
CA ALA A 97 1.92 -1.13 -18.14
C ALA A 97 0.63 -1.78 -17.59
N ALA A 98 0.66 -2.11 -16.31
CA ALA A 98 -0.52 -2.48 -15.54
C ALA A 98 -0.62 -1.66 -14.26
N PHE A 99 -1.83 -1.31 -13.85
CA PHE A 99 -2.13 -0.65 -12.59
C PHE A 99 -3.24 -1.41 -11.87
N GLY A 100 -3.04 -1.80 -10.62
CA GLY A 100 -4.10 -2.50 -9.89
C GLY A 100 -3.87 -2.69 -8.38
N ALA A 101 -4.90 -3.02 -7.62
CA ALA A 101 -6.29 -2.89 -8.00
C ALA A 101 -6.72 -1.44 -7.72
N LEU A 102 -7.59 -0.88 -8.57
CA LEU A 102 -8.29 0.36 -8.28
C LEU A 102 -9.69 0.00 -7.75
N ARG A 103 -9.95 0.33 -6.48
CA ARG A 103 -11.25 0.06 -5.87
C ARG A 103 -12.28 1.06 -6.38
N ASP A 104 -13.23 0.60 -7.18
CA ASP A 104 -14.37 1.42 -7.65
C ASP A 104 -15.52 0.49 -8.08
N ALA A 105 -16.52 0.30 -7.21
CA ALA A 105 -17.58 -0.70 -7.45
C ALA A 105 -18.56 -0.24 -8.53
N GLU A 106 -18.80 1.07 -8.59
CA GLU A 106 -19.68 1.66 -9.61
C GLU A 106 -19.04 1.51 -10.99
N ALA A 107 -17.76 1.90 -11.13
CA ALA A 107 -17.05 1.74 -12.40
C ALA A 107 -16.90 0.26 -12.77
N ALA A 108 -16.57 -0.63 -11.82
CA ALA A 108 -16.51 -2.06 -12.10
C ALA A 108 -17.85 -2.61 -12.63
N ALA A 109 -18.98 -2.24 -12.02
CA ALA A 109 -20.30 -2.67 -12.47
C ALA A 109 -20.65 -2.12 -13.87
N GLU A 110 -20.32 -0.84 -14.14
CA GLU A 110 -20.53 -0.22 -15.45
C GLU A 110 -19.72 -0.92 -16.54
N LEU A 111 -18.44 -1.20 -16.28
CA LEU A 111 -17.54 -1.89 -17.22
C LEU A 111 -17.96 -3.33 -17.48
N VAL A 112 -18.39 -4.05 -16.43
CA VAL A 112 -18.94 -5.40 -16.55
C VAL A 112 -20.22 -5.39 -17.40
N ALA A 113 -21.10 -4.42 -17.20
CA ALA A 113 -22.33 -4.27 -17.98
C ALA A 113 -22.07 -3.89 -19.44
N ALA A 114 -21.06 -3.06 -19.71
CA ALA A 114 -20.63 -2.71 -21.06
C ALA A 114 -20.04 -3.93 -21.80
N GLY A 115 -19.32 -4.79 -21.08
CA GLY A 115 -18.76 -6.03 -21.59
C GLY A 115 -17.42 -5.87 -22.30
N THR A 116 -16.70 -6.98 -22.45
CA THR A 116 -15.40 -7.01 -23.13
C THR A 116 -15.54 -6.58 -24.61
N GLY A 117 -14.62 -5.75 -25.08
CA GLY A 117 -14.60 -5.12 -26.41
C GLY A 117 -15.32 -3.78 -26.48
N ALA A 118 -16.03 -3.35 -25.43
CA ALA A 118 -16.68 -2.05 -25.42
C ALA A 118 -15.66 -0.92 -25.24
N THR A 119 -15.85 0.19 -25.97
CA THR A 119 -15.18 1.46 -25.68
C THR A 119 -16.07 2.32 -24.79
N VAL A 120 -15.55 2.79 -23.67
CA VAL A 120 -16.29 3.51 -22.65
C VAL A 120 -15.59 4.82 -22.29
N SER A 121 -16.31 5.76 -21.70
CA SER A 121 -15.76 6.97 -21.11
C SER A 121 -16.45 7.24 -19.79
N LEU A 122 -15.70 7.23 -18.69
CA LEU A 122 -16.22 7.26 -17.32
C LEU A 122 -15.21 7.85 -16.33
N LYS A 123 -15.67 8.08 -15.10
CA LYS A 123 -14.82 8.50 -13.98
C LYS A 123 -14.45 7.30 -13.12
N ILE A 124 -13.15 7.14 -12.86
CA ILE A 124 -12.62 6.03 -12.06
C ILE A 124 -11.81 6.52 -10.85
N GLY A 125 -11.95 5.83 -9.72
CA GLY A 125 -11.18 6.07 -8.50
C GLY A 125 -11.43 7.44 -7.85
N GLY A 126 -10.77 7.70 -6.72
CA GLY A 126 -10.77 8.98 -6.01
C GLY A 126 -12.15 9.46 -5.57
N LYS A 127 -13.13 8.56 -5.45
CA LYS A 127 -14.53 8.89 -5.17
C LYS A 127 -14.82 8.98 -3.68
N VAL A 128 -14.02 8.31 -2.84
CA VAL A 128 -14.29 8.22 -1.39
C VAL A 128 -13.91 9.52 -0.69
N ASP A 129 -12.65 9.96 -0.84
CA ASP A 129 -12.19 11.25 -0.34
C ASP A 129 -11.09 11.82 -1.25
N PRO A 130 -11.45 12.65 -2.25
CA PRO A 130 -10.50 13.22 -3.23
C PRO A 130 -9.29 13.96 -2.63
N ARG A 131 -9.38 14.35 -1.34
CA ARG A 131 -8.28 15.02 -0.62
C ARG A 131 -7.11 14.09 -0.35
N PHE A 132 -7.33 12.78 -0.32
CA PHE A 132 -6.32 11.77 -0.06
C PHE A 132 -6.19 10.86 -1.28
N GLY A 133 -5.03 10.87 -1.94
CA GLY A 133 -4.76 10.00 -3.08
C GLY A 133 -5.25 10.48 -4.44
N GLY A 134 -5.92 11.64 -4.52
CA GLY A 134 -6.27 12.32 -5.78
C GLY A 134 -7.76 12.25 -6.15
N PRO A 135 -8.23 13.11 -7.06
CA PRO A 135 -9.62 13.13 -7.50
C PRO A 135 -9.94 12.00 -8.50
N PRO A 136 -11.22 11.77 -8.82
CA PRO A 136 -11.60 10.85 -9.89
C PRO A 136 -10.98 11.24 -11.23
N LEU A 137 -10.52 10.24 -11.98
CA LEU A 137 -9.95 10.43 -13.31
C LEU A 137 -11.02 10.19 -14.38
N GLU A 138 -11.20 11.18 -15.24
CA GLU A 138 -11.95 11.01 -16.49
C GLU A 138 -11.05 10.27 -17.49
N VAL A 139 -11.48 9.09 -17.93
CA VAL A 139 -10.72 8.26 -18.86
C VAL A 139 -11.61 7.72 -19.96
N SER A 140 -11.02 7.50 -21.13
CA SER A 140 -11.64 6.81 -22.27
C SER A 140 -10.78 5.62 -22.66
N GLY A 141 -11.38 4.45 -22.82
CA GLY A 141 -10.62 3.22 -23.03
C GLY A 141 -11.47 2.03 -23.46
N GLU A 142 -10.80 0.93 -23.75
CA GLU A 142 -11.41 -0.34 -24.14
C GLU A 142 -11.49 -1.29 -22.95
N VAL A 143 -12.65 -1.90 -22.73
CA VAL A 143 -12.82 -2.98 -21.76
C VAL A 143 -12.21 -4.26 -22.35
N ILE A 144 -11.04 -4.68 -21.86
CA ILE A 144 -10.33 -5.85 -22.42
C ILE A 144 -10.65 -7.15 -21.66
N HIS A 145 -11.25 -7.05 -20.48
CA HIS A 145 -11.68 -8.19 -19.69
C HIS A 145 -12.77 -7.78 -18.69
N THR A 146 -13.70 -8.69 -18.42
CA THR A 146 -14.68 -8.60 -17.34
C THR A 146 -14.77 -9.95 -16.61
N GLY A 147 -14.98 -9.93 -15.29
CA GLY A 147 -15.00 -11.13 -14.47
C GLY A 147 -15.69 -10.93 -13.11
N ASP A 148 -15.87 -12.03 -12.38
CA ASP A 148 -16.41 -12.04 -11.00
C ASP A 148 -15.32 -11.84 -9.93
N GLY A 149 -14.08 -11.68 -10.37
CA GLY A 149 -12.91 -11.43 -9.54
C GLY A 149 -12.49 -12.61 -8.68
N HIS A 150 -13.01 -13.82 -8.89
CA HIS A 150 -12.61 -15.02 -8.15
C HIS A 150 -11.18 -15.45 -8.50
N TYR A 151 -10.42 -15.90 -7.49
CA TYR A 151 -9.10 -16.51 -7.67
C TYR A 151 -8.72 -17.38 -6.46
N ILE A 152 -7.81 -18.31 -6.70
CA ILE A 152 -7.14 -19.10 -5.67
C ILE A 152 -5.71 -18.57 -5.58
N CYS A 153 -5.27 -18.22 -4.38
CA CYS A 153 -3.89 -17.74 -4.15
C CYS A 153 -2.90 -18.89 -4.35
N ASP A 154 -1.85 -18.67 -5.14
CA ASP A 154 -0.76 -19.63 -5.35
C ASP A 154 0.61 -19.09 -4.89
N GLY A 155 0.65 -17.83 -4.47
CA GLY A 155 1.82 -17.17 -3.92
C GLY A 155 2.08 -17.52 -2.46
N PRO A 156 3.20 -17.02 -1.90
CA PRO A 156 3.63 -17.38 -0.54
C PRO A 156 2.64 -16.98 0.56
N MET A 157 1.84 -15.94 0.34
CA MET A 157 0.83 -15.49 1.29
C MET A 157 -0.53 -16.06 0.91
N TRP A 158 -1.22 -16.68 1.86
CA TRP A 158 -2.57 -17.25 1.67
C TRP A 158 -2.67 -18.41 0.67
N ALA A 159 -1.56 -19.09 0.36
CA ALA A 159 -1.53 -20.23 -0.56
C ALA A 159 -2.70 -21.21 -0.33
N GLY A 160 -3.44 -21.50 -1.39
CA GLY A 160 -4.59 -22.41 -1.40
C GLY A 160 -5.91 -21.79 -0.92
N LEU A 161 -5.93 -20.55 -0.45
CA LEU A 161 -7.17 -19.87 -0.08
C LEU A 161 -7.86 -19.23 -1.29
N GLU A 162 -9.16 -19.44 -1.37
CA GLU A 162 -10.06 -18.77 -2.32
C GLU A 162 -10.36 -17.34 -1.84
N LYS A 163 -10.29 -16.39 -2.78
CA LYS A 163 -10.60 -14.98 -2.53
C LYS A 163 -11.34 -14.40 -3.74
N SER A 164 -11.91 -13.22 -3.57
CA SER A 164 -12.56 -12.53 -4.69
C SER A 164 -12.48 -11.01 -4.58
N PHE A 165 -12.12 -10.38 -5.69
CA PHE A 165 -12.26 -8.93 -5.90
C PHE A 165 -13.70 -8.49 -6.19
N GLY A 166 -14.66 -9.41 -6.21
CA GLY A 166 -16.02 -9.16 -6.69
C GLY A 166 -16.02 -8.82 -8.18
N PRO A 167 -17.16 -8.33 -8.71
CA PRO A 167 -17.24 -7.85 -10.09
C PRO A 167 -16.06 -6.95 -10.43
N SER A 168 -15.35 -7.29 -11.49
CA SER A 168 -14.09 -6.66 -11.86
C SER A 168 -13.98 -6.56 -13.37
N ALA A 169 -13.21 -5.56 -13.81
CA ALA A 169 -12.95 -5.33 -15.21
C ALA A 169 -11.53 -4.80 -15.38
N VAL A 170 -10.96 -5.06 -16.56
CA VAL A 170 -9.71 -4.43 -17.00
C VAL A 170 -10.05 -3.42 -18.09
N LEU A 171 -9.79 -2.16 -17.81
CA LEU A 171 -9.93 -1.06 -18.76
C LEU A 171 -8.55 -0.68 -19.29
N ARG A 172 -8.35 -0.76 -20.60
CA ARG A 172 -7.14 -0.30 -21.27
C ARG A 172 -7.29 1.17 -21.67
N VAL A 173 -6.42 2.01 -21.13
CA VAL A 173 -6.35 3.45 -21.43
C VAL A 173 -4.93 3.76 -21.92
N GLY A 174 -4.79 4.09 -23.21
CA GLY A 174 -3.47 4.13 -23.85
C GLY A 174 -2.74 2.80 -23.68
N GLY A 175 -1.49 2.85 -23.23
CA GLY A 175 -0.66 1.67 -22.96
C GLY A 175 -0.81 1.05 -21.56
N VAL A 176 -1.80 1.49 -20.75
CA VAL A 176 -1.99 1.05 -19.36
C VAL A 176 -3.24 0.18 -19.21
N ASP A 177 -3.06 -1.04 -18.70
CA ASP A 177 -4.14 -1.93 -18.29
C ASP A 177 -4.52 -1.66 -16.83
N ILE A 178 -5.72 -1.14 -16.59
CA ILE A 178 -6.20 -0.74 -15.26
C ILE A 178 -7.16 -1.79 -14.73
N LEU A 179 -6.77 -2.52 -13.68
CA LEU A 179 -7.62 -3.48 -12.98
C LEU A 179 -8.54 -2.74 -12.00
N ILE A 180 -9.84 -2.70 -12.29
CA ILE A 180 -10.87 -2.02 -11.50
C ILE A 180 -11.75 -3.08 -10.81
N VAL A 181 -11.94 -2.93 -9.49
CA VAL A 181 -12.51 -3.99 -8.63
C VAL A 181 -13.62 -3.51 -7.69
N SER A 182 -14.55 -4.42 -7.37
CA SER A 182 -15.69 -4.18 -6.49
C SER A 182 -15.46 -4.49 -5.00
N ASN A 183 -14.42 -5.22 -4.63
CA ASN A 183 -14.07 -5.52 -3.24
C ASN A 183 -12.71 -4.92 -2.91
N LEU A 184 -12.58 -4.44 -1.67
CA LEU A 184 -11.35 -3.82 -1.19
C LEU A 184 -10.41 -4.89 -0.66
N LEU A 185 -9.32 -5.17 -1.39
CA LEU A 185 -8.29 -6.11 -0.99
C LEU A 185 -6.89 -5.57 -1.36
N GLN A 186 -5.92 -5.81 -0.47
CA GLN A 186 -4.50 -5.55 -0.74
C GLN A 186 -3.99 -6.48 -1.84
N ILE A 187 -3.09 -5.99 -2.70
CA ILE A 187 -2.33 -6.88 -3.60
C ILE A 187 -1.19 -7.56 -2.84
N THR A 188 -1.25 -8.89 -2.80
CA THR A 188 -0.32 -9.80 -2.13
C THR A 188 0.09 -10.99 -2.99
N ASP A 189 -0.59 -11.21 -4.12
CA ASP A 189 -0.46 -12.41 -4.95
C ASP A 189 -0.53 -12.07 -6.45
N LEU A 190 0.14 -12.84 -7.31
CA LEU A 190 0.10 -12.66 -8.77
C LEU A 190 -1.27 -13.03 -9.36
N GLN A 191 -1.98 -13.98 -8.74
CA GLN A 191 -3.29 -14.45 -9.16
C GLN A 191 -4.32 -13.34 -9.19
N GLN A 192 -4.13 -12.29 -8.40
CA GLN A 192 -4.95 -11.07 -8.42
C GLN A 192 -4.93 -10.36 -9.78
N PHE A 193 -3.82 -10.44 -10.53
CA PHE A 193 -3.74 -9.96 -11.91
C PHE A 193 -4.04 -11.07 -12.92
N LEU A 194 -3.49 -12.28 -12.71
CA LEU A 194 -3.60 -13.38 -13.66
C LEU A 194 -5.05 -13.83 -13.88
N SER A 195 -5.88 -13.87 -12.83
CA SER A 195 -7.30 -14.21 -12.97
C SER A 195 -8.10 -13.17 -13.74
N ASN A 196 -7.53 -11.97 -13.94
CA ASN A 196 -8.11 -10.87 -14.70
C ASN A 196 -7.42 -10.70 -16.07
N ASN A 197 -6.78 -11.75 -16.59
CA ASN A 197 -6.06 -11.76 -17.87
C ASN A 197 -4.91 -10.73 -18.00
N ILE A 198 -4.35 -10.28 -16.89
CA ILE A 198 -3.12 -9.50 -16.86
C ILE A 198 -2.01 -10.43 -16.37
N ASP A 199 -1.03 -10.77 -17.21
CA ASP A 199 0.20 -11.41 -16.74
C ASP A 199 1.22 -10.33 -16.34
N PRO A 200 1.49 -10.11 -15.03
CA PRO A 200 2.44 -9.10 -14.58
C PRO A 200 3.86 -9.33 -15.13
N ARG A 201 4.21 -10.59 -15.46
CA ARG A 201 5.53 -10.99 -15.95
C ARG A 201 5.80 -10.47 -17.37
N GLN A 202 4.73 -10.21 -18.13
CA GLN A 202 4.79 -9.72 -19.52
C GLN A 202 4.69 -8.19 -19.62
N LYS A 203 4.58 -7.50 -18.49
CA LYS A 203 4.48 -6.04 -18.45
C LYS A 203 5.86 -5.40 -18.33
N LYS A 204 5.98 -4.20 -18.89
CA LYS A 204 7.12 -3.33 -18.68
C LYS A 204 7.11 -2.76 -17.26
N THR A 205 5.94 -2.33 -16.80
CA THR A 205 5.73 -1.75 -15.49
C THR A 205 4.45 -2.29 -14.86
N VAL A 206 4.50 -2.65 -13.59
CA VAL A 206 3.32 -3.02 -12.79
C VAL A 206 3.28 -2.13 -11.56
N ALA A 207 2.27 -1.27 -11.50
CA ALA A 207 1.97 -0.47 -10.32
C ALA A 207 0.90 -1.17 -9.50
N LEU A 208 1.14 -1.33 -8.20
CA LEU A 208 0.23 -2.02 -7.30
C LEU A 208 0.04 -1.34 -5.95
N LYS A 209 -1.09 -1.61 -5.31
CA LYS A 209 -1.44 -1.08 -3.98
C LYS A 209 -1.05 -2.04 -2.86
N SER A 210 0.09 -1.79 -2.21
CA SER A 210 0.64 -2.64 -1.15
C SER A 210 1.86 -1.97 -0.49
N MET A 211 2.19 -2.35 0.74
CA MET A 211 3.41 -1.88 1.42
C MET A 211 4.55 -2.90 1.42
N GLN A 212 4.28 -4.12 1.89
CA GLN A 212 5.32 -5.14 2.12
C GLN A 212 4.92 -6.52 1.60
N HIS A 213 3.67 -6.95 1.82
CA HIS A 213 3.23 -8.31 1.51
C HIS A 213 3.34 -8.70 0.02
N PHE A 214 3.28 -7.73 -0.91
CA PHE A 214 3.47 -8.00 -2.34
C PHE A 214 4.87 -8.53 -2.66
N ARG A 215 5.89 -8.19 -1.87
CA ARG A 215 7.30 -8.47 -2.19
C ARG A 215 7.53 -9.94 -2.44
N ALA A 216 6.97 -10.82 -1.60
CA ALA A 216 7.14 -12.26 -1.72
C ALA A 216 6.65 -12.82 -3.08
N ALA A 217 5.59 -12.24 -3.65
CA ALA A 217 5.04 -12.67 -4.94
C ALA A 217 5.65 -11.94 -6.14
N PHE A 218 5.99 -10.66 -6.00
CA PHE A 218 6.38 -9.80 -7.12
C PHE A 218 7.90 -9.56 -7.25
N GLU A 219 8.69 -9.59 -6.17
CA GLU A 219 10.15 -9.47 -6.27
C GLU A 219 10.80 -10.56 -7.15
N PRO A 220 10.38 -11.83 -7.12
CA PRO A 220 10.97 -12.87 -7.97
C PRO A 220 10.85 -12.55 -9.48
N ILE A 221 9.77 -11.87 -9.87
CA ILE A 221 9.50 -11.49 -11.27
C ILE A 221 9.99 -10.08 -11.60
N ALA A 222 10.42 -9.28 -10.62
CA ALA A 222 10.82 -7.89 -10.83
C ALA A 222 12.26 -7.75 -11.32
N SER A 223 12.53 -6.74 -12.16
CA SER A 223 13.90 -6.23 -12.36
C SER A 223 14.28 -5.26 -11.24
N LYS A 224 13.30 -4.50 -10.76
CA LYS A 224 13.46 -3.51 -9.70
C LYS A 224 12.12 -3.31 -8.99
N VAL A 225 12.18 -3.05 -7.69
CA VAL A 225 11.03 -2.62 -6.89
C VAL A 225 11.29 -1.21 -6.38
N ILE A 226 10.34 -0.31 -6.63
CA ILE A 226 10.33 1.04 -6.08
C ILE A 226 9.05 1.28 -5.29
N VAL A 227 9.11 2.21 -4.34
CA VAL A 227 8.01 2.54 -3.43
C VAL A 227 7.61 3.99 -3.69
N CYS A 228 6.32 4.22 -3.87
CA CYS A 228 5.73 5.51 -4.16
C CYS A 228 4.80 5.93 -3.01
N ASP A 229 4.94 7.17 -2.55
CA ASP A 229 3.96 7.83 -1.69
C ASP A 229 2.98 8.61 -2.58
N CYS A 230 1.77 8.07 -2.73
CA CYS A 230 0.73 8.67 -3.56
C CYS A 230 -0.13 9.69 -2.81
N GLY A 231 0.21 10.03 -1.56
CA GLY A 231 -0.51 11.03 -0.75
C GLY A 231 -1.88 10.55 -0.26
N ALA A 232 -2.03 9.25 -0.01
CA ALA A 232 -3.25 8.64 0.50
C ALA A 232 -3.21 8.43 2.03
N LEU A 233 -4.16 7.67 2.58
CA LEU A 233 -4.45 7.63 4.03
C LEU A 233 -3.43 6.87 4.90
N ALA A 234 -2.48 6.16 4.32
CA ALA A 234 -1.39 5.54 5.05
C ALA A 234 -0.01 6.12 4.67
N PRO A 235 0.18 7.44 4.80
CA PRO A 235 1.42 8.09 4.39
C PRO A 235 2.59 7.60 5.26
N PRO A 236 3.82 7.56 4.71
CA PRO A 236 5.02 7.27 5.48
C PRO A 236 5.20 8.23 6.66
N ASP A 237 4.90 9.51 6.45
CA ASP A 237 4.90 10.52 7.50
C ASP A 237 3.48 10.75 8.06
N ARG A 238 3.25 10.20 9.25
CA ARG A 238 1.97 10.31 9.96
C ARG A 238 1.65 11.73 10.43
N ARG A 239 2.62 12.65 10.48
CA ARG A 239 2.38 14.07 10.86
C ARG A 239 1.53 14.80 9.83
N SER A 240 1.48 14.30 8.59
CA SER A 240 0.65 14.86 7.53
C SER A 240 -0.86 14.68 7.76
N LEU A 241 -1.25 13.75 8.64
CA LEU A 241 -2.66 13.46 8.91
C LEU A 241 -3.22 14.35 10.04
N PRO A 242 -4.48 14.82 9.93
CA PRO A 242 -5.09 15.74 10.89
C PRO A 242 -5.64 15.01 12.13
N PHE A 243 -4.79 14.31 12.89
CA PHE A 243 -5.21 13.60 14.10
C PHE A 243 -5.73 14.56 15.18
N GLN A 244 -6.98 14.37 15.62
CA GLN A 244 -7.62 15.22 16.65
C GLN A 244 -7.83 14.50 17.99
N LYS A 245 -8.06 13.19 17.99
CA LYS A 245 -8.44 12.39 19.16
C LYS A 245 -7.37 11.41 19.64
N VAL A 246 -6.14 11.56 19.13
CA VAL A 246 -5.03 10.71 19.53
C VAL A 246 -4.55 11.09 20.93
N ARG A 247 -4.19 10.09 21.76
CA ARG A 247 -3.61 10.34 23.07
C ARG A 247 -2.27 11.05 22.89
N ARG A 248 -2.04 12.14 23.62
CA ARG A 248 -0.81 12.92 23.62
C ARG A 248 -0.17 12.90 25.01
N PRO A 249 1.17 13.01 25.12
CA PRO A 249 2.12 13.17 24.02
C PRO A 249 2.36 11.86 23.23
N LEU A 250 2.65 11.96 21.93
CA LEU A 250 2.89 10.82 21.04
C LEU A 250 3.95 11.14 19.99
N TYR A 251 5.03 10.36 19.92
CA TYR A 251 5.99 10.44 18.83
C TYR A 251 5.38 9.88 17.52
N PRO A 252 5.54 10.52 16.35
CA PRO A 252 6.27 11.76 16.04
C PRO A 252 5.42 13.04 16.05
N LEU A 253 4.15 13.00 16.51
CA LEU A 253 3.28 14.18 16.58
C LEU A 253 3.73 15.19 17.67
N ASP A 254 4.36 14.68 18.72
CA ASP A 254 4.96 15.41 19.84
C ASP A 254 6.45 15.07 19.92
N PRO A 255 7.32 15.77 19.16
CA PRO A 255 8.73 15.39 19.02
C PRO A 255 9.54 15.51 20.32
N ALA A 256 9.04 16.24 21.32
CA ALA A 256 9.70 16.41 22.60
C ALA A 256 9.47 15.24 23.58
N VAL A 257 8.55 14.31 23.28
CA VAL A 257 8.21 13.21 24.18
C VAL A 257 9.39 12.28 24.43
N GLN A 258 9.55 11.85 25.68
CA GLN A 258 10.58 10.91 26.12
C GLN A 258 10.06 9.45 26.05
N ALA A 259 10.97 8.47 26.19
CA ALA A 259 10.63 7.05 26.10
C ALA A 259 9.58 6.59 27.13
N ASP A 260 9.59 7.21 28.31
CA ASP A 260 8.63 6.96 29.39
C ASP A 260 7.27 7.67 29.20
N GLY A 261 7.07 8.35 28.07
CA GLY A 261 5.86 9.10 27.75
C GLY A 261 5.76 10.47 28.42
N SER A 262 6.80 10.92 29.12
CA SER A 262 6.86 12.26 29.72
C SER A 262 7.23 13.33 28.69
N LEU A 263 6.85 14.58 28.98
CA LEU A 263 7.39 15.75 28.29
C LEU A 263 8.54 16.33 29.14
N PRO A 264 9.59 16.89 28.51
CA PRO A 264 10.67 17.54 29.24
C PRO A 264 10.10 18.67 30.11
N THR A 265 10.55 18.73 31.36
CA THR A 265 10.22 19.84 32.25
C THR A 265 10.83 21.12 31.67
N ALA A 266 10.03 22.18 31.56
CA ALA A 266 10.54 23.48 31.13
C ALA A 266 11.69 23.91 32.06
N PRO A 267 12.79 24.48 31.54
CA PRO A 267 13.82 25.03 32.40
C PRO A 267 13.17 26.05 33.34
N ALA A 268 13.48 25.94 34.64
CA ALA A 268 13.05 26.93 35.62
C ALA A 268 13.45 28.30 35.08
N LYS A 269 12.50 29.23 34.97
CA LYS A 269 12.83 30.62 34.66
C LYS A 269 13.75 31.09 35.78
N ASP A 270 15.01 31.35 35.45
CA ASP A 270 15.92 32.04 36.36
C ASP A 270 15.24 33.33 36.83
N ALA A 271 15.06 33.42 38.15
CA ALA A 271 14.38 34.50 38.85
C ALA A 271 15.28 35.73 39.02
#